data_AF-A0A536HW27-F1
#
_entry.id   AF-A0A536HW27-F1
#
_cell.length_a   1.000
_cell.length_b   1.000
_cell.length_c   1.000
_cell.angle_alpha   90.00
_cell.angle_beta   90.00
_cell.angle_gamma   90.00
#
_symmetry.space_group_name_H-M   'P 1'
#
loop_
_entity.id
_entity.type
_entity.pdbx_description
1 polymer ?
#
loop_
_entity_poly.entity_id
_entity_poly.type
_entity_poly.pdbx_seq_one_letter_code
_entity_poly.pdbx_strand_id
1 'polypeptide(L)' 'MPTTAPRVFSGIQPDAPAHIGNYLGAIRNWAREQDRYNNIFCIVDLHS' A
#
# COMPACT_ATOMS: atom_id res chain seq x y z
N MET A 1 7.17 -12.80 -18.14
CA MET A 1 6.01 -12.13 -18.77
C MET A 1 5.73 -10.86 -17.98
N PRO A 2 5.72 -9.65 -18.56
CA PRO A 2 5.24 -8.49 -17.85
C PRO A 2 3.73 -8.66 -17.61
N THR A 3 3.30 -8.61 -16.35
CA THR A 3 1.87 -8.56 -16.00
C THR A 3 1.29 -7.25 -16.52
N THR A 4 0.23 -7.32 -17.32
CA THR A 4 -0.46 -6.17 -17.94
C THR A 4 -1.14 -5.24 -16.93
N ALA A 5 -1.26 -5.65 -15.67
CA ALA A 5 -1.84 -4.85 -14.60
C ALA A 5 -0.95 -3.64 -14.24
N PRO A 6 -1.53 -2.44 -14.06
CA PRO A 6 -0.78 -1.27 -13.59
C PRO A 6 -0.08 -1.55 -12.26
N ARG A 7 1.09 -0.94 -12.06
CA ARG A 7 1.89 -1.11 -10.83
C ARG A 7 1.62 0.03 -9.86
N VAL A 8 1.42 -0.31 -8.60
CA VAL A 8 1.14 0.64 -7.51
C VAL A 8 2.20 0.45 -6.43
N PHE A 9 2.84 1.54 -6.01
CA PHE A 9 3.81 1.55 -4.91
C PHE A 9 3.23 2.36 -3.74
N SER A 10 3.16 1.74 -2.56
CA SER A 10 2.63 2.35 -1.33
C SER A 10 3.69 2.34 -0.24
N GLY A 11 4.14 3.53 0.17
CA GLY A 11 5.01 3.70 1.34
C GLY A 11 4.20 3.79 2.63
N ILE A 12 4.59 3.04 3.65
CA ILE A 12 3.93 2.96 4.95
C ILE A 12 4.96 3.30 6.02
N GLN A 13 4.68 4.34 6.81
CA GLN A 13 5.55 4.69 7.93
C GLN A 13 5.41 3.62 9.05
N PRO A 14 6.52 3.14 9.64
CA PRO A 14 6.48 2.12 10.69
C PRO A 14 6.03 2.65 12.05
N ASP A 15 6.34 3.91 12.38
CA ASP A 15 6.27 4.42 13.75
C ASP A 15 4.86 4.82 14.21
N ALA A 16 4.02 5.27 13.27
CA ALA A 16 2.71 5.77 13.59
C ALA A 16 1.68 4.62 13.58
N PRO A 17 0.91 4.40 14.66
CA PRO A 17 -0.12 3.38 14.66
C PRO A 17 -1.20 3.73 13.63
N ALA A 18 -1.64 2.71 12.88
CA ALA A 18 -2.71 2.88 11.91
C ALA A 18 -4.01 3.30 12.61
N HIS A 19 -4.67 4.32 12.08
CA HIS A 19 -5.96 4.81 12.57
C HIS A 19 -7.10 4.47 11.61
N ILE A 20 -8.34 4.62 12.06
CA ILE A 20 -9.54 4.30 11.27
C ILE A 20 -9.57 5.04 9.92
N GLY A 21 -9.02 6.25 9.86
CA GLY A 21 -8.87 7.01 8.62
C GLY A 21 -7.94 6.33 7.62
N ASN A 22 -6.83 5.74 8.05
CA ASN A 22 -5.93 5.00 7.17
C ASN A 22 -6.60 3.73 6.65
N TYR A 23 -7.39 3.06 7.51
CA TYR A 23 -8.13 1.87 7.10
C TYR A 23 -9.17 2.19 6.03
N LEU A 24 -10.04 3.18 6.29
CA LEU A 24 -11.11 3.56 5.37
C LEU A 24 -10.59 4.23 4.09
N GLY A 25 -9.51 5.00 4.19
CA GLY A 25 -8.95 5.76 3.07
C GLY A 25 -8.04 4.94 2.15
N ALA A 26 -7.31 3.96 2.69
CA ALA A 26 -6.27 3.26 1.94
C ALA A 26 -6.35 1.74 2.09
N ILE A 27 -6.19 1.21 3.31
CA ILE A 27 -5.98 -0.23 3.54
C ILE A 27 -7.16 -1.07 3.03
N ARG A 28 -8.40 -0.61 3.23
CA ARG A 28 -9.59 -1.28 2.72
C ARG A 28 -9.62 -1.37 1.19
N ASN A 29 -9.17 -0.32 0.51
CA ASN A 29 -9.12 -0.29 -0.96
C ASN A 29 -7.98 -1.16 -1.48
N TRP A 30 -6.81 -1.12 -0.84
CA TRP A 30 -5.69 -2.00 -1.14
C TRP A 30 -6.11 -3.47 -1.11
N ALA A 31 -6.79 -3.90 -0.04
CA ALA A 31 -7.29 -5.26 0.10
C ALA A 31 -8.34 -5.65 -0.96
N ARG A 32 -9.22 -4.71 -1.35
CA ARG A 32 -10.26 -4.95 -2.37
C ARG A 32 -9.69 -5.07 -3.78
N GLU A 33 -8.64 -4.33 -4.08
CA GLU A 33 -8.13 -4.16 -5.45
C GLU A 33 -6.82 -4.93 -5.71
N GLN A 34 -6.47 -5.89 -4.84
CA GLN A 34 -5.21 -6.65 -4.94
C GLN A 34 -5.05 -7.36 -6.30
N ASP A 35 -6.14 -7.89 -6.85
CA ASP A 35 -6.13 -8.60 -8.13
C ASP A 35 -6.04 -7.68 -9.36
N ARG A 36 -6.28 -6.36 -9.17
CA ARG A 36 -6.31 -5.38 -10.26
C ARG A 36 -4.95 -4.72 -10.49
N TYR A 37 -4.06 -4.77 -9.51
CA TYR A 37 -2.79 -4.05 -9.52
C TYR A 37 -1.63 -4.95 -9.11
N ASN A 38 -0.47 -4.71 -9.73
CA ASN A 38 0.79 -5.21 -9.19
C ASN A 38 1.20 -4.32 -8.00
N ASN A 39 0.75 -4.66 -6.80
CA ASN A 39 0.98 -3.85 -5.60
C ASN A 39 2.37 -4.10 -5.00
N ILE A 40 3.05 -3.02 -4.60
CA ILE A 40 4.30 -3.04 -3.84
C ILE A 40 4.08 -2.20 -2.59
N PHE A 41 4.23 -2.81 -1.41
CA PHE A 41 4.15 -2.13 -0.12
C PHE A 41 5.55 -2.02 0.48
N CYS A 42 5.98 -0.81 0.81
CA CYS A 42 7.29 -0.53 1.40
C CYS A 42 7.11 0.07 2.79
N ILE A 43 7.70 -0.56 3.79
CA ILE A 43 7.80 0.04 5.13
C ILE A 43 8.98 1.03 5.10
N VAL A 44 8.67 2.31 5.21
CA VAL A 44 9.64 3.40 5.05
C VAL A 44 10.26 3.70 6.41
N ASP A 45 11.24 2.89 6.80
CA ASP A 45 11.97 2.98 8.08
C ASP A 45 13.24 3.84 8.00
N LEU A 46 13.59 4.34 6.81
CA LEU A 46 14.76 5.21 6.66
C LEU A 46 14.41 6.64 7.12
N HIS A 47 14.70 6.93 8.39
CA HIS A 47 15.02 8.28 8.83
C HIS A 47 16.44 8.61 8.34
N SER A 48 16.62 9.69 7.57
CA SER A 48 17.95 10.28 7.40
C SER A 48 18.34 11.05 8.65
#